data_AF-A0A257Y3M2-F1
#
_entry.id   AF-A0A257Y3M2-F1
#
_cell.length_a   1.000
_cell.length_b   1.000
_cell.length_c   1.000
_cell.angle_alpha   90.00
_cell.angle_beta   90.00
_cell.angle_gamma   90.00
#
_symmetry.space_group_name_H-M   'P 1'
#
loop_
_entity.id
_entity.type
_entity.pdbx_description
1 polymer ?
#
loop_
_entity_poly.entity_id
_entity_poly.type
_entity_poly.pdbx_seq_one_letter_code
_entity_poly.pdbx_strand_id
1 'polypeptide(L)'
;MASVTGVALGMIETRGLVPAIEAADAMTKAAEVRLVGRQFVGGGYVTILVRGETGAVNAAVRAGADACERVGDGLVAAHIIARVHSEVEGILPATPDSSGGGRDAEITMTQS
;
A
#
# COMPACT_ATOMS: atom_id res chain seq x y z
N MET A 1 -11.00 4.92 -17.84
CA MET A 1 -9.77 5.05 -17.04
C MET A 1 -8.80 4.00 -17.54
N ALA A 2 -7.59 4.40 -17.96
CA ALA A 2 -6.59 3.46 -18.45
C ALA A 2 -6.29 2.43 -17.34
N SER A 3 -6.43 1.15 -17.67
CA SER A 3 -6.03 0.07 -16.79
C SER A 3 -4.50 0.02 -16.79
N VAL A 4 -3.87 0.73 -15.85
CA VAL A 4 -2.42 0.62 -15.62
C VAL A 4 -2.12 -0.83 -15.19
N THR A 5 -1.57 -1.63 -16.09
CA THR A 5 -1.24 -3.05 -15.91
C THR A 5 0.26 -3.27 -15.92
N GLY A 6 0.97 -2.60 -15.02
CA GLY A 6 2.38 -2.91 -14.80
C GLY A 6 2.55 -4.00 -13.73
N VAL A 7 3.49 -4.93 -13.97
CA VAL A 7 3.68 -6.12 -13.13
C VAL A 7 4.51 -5.86 -11.87
N ALA A 8 5.16 -4.70 -11.75
CA ALA A 8 5.94 -4.38 -10.57
C ALA A 8 5.02 -4.12 -9.36
N LEU A 9 5.55 -4.39 -8.17
CA LEU A 9 4.88 -4.19 -6.89
C LEU A 9 5.70 -3.22 -6.03
N GLY A 10 5.05 -2.18 -5.55
CA GLY A 10 5.57 -1.28 -4.52
C GLY A 10 4.82 -1.51 -3.21
N MET A 11 5.57 -1.54 -2.11
CA MET A 11 5.02 -1.77 -0.77
C MET A 11 5.56 -0.73 0.20
N ILE A 12 4.68 -0.16 1.01
CA ILE A 12 5.03 0.67 2.16
C ILE A 12 4.26 0.15 3.37
N GLU A 13 4.98 -0.20 4.43
CA GLU A 13 4.41 -0.56 5.73
C GLU A 13 4.68 0.56 6.74
N THR A 14 3.65 0.92 7.50
CA THR A 14 3.69 1.99 8.51
C THR A 14 3.15 1.52 9.85
N ARG A 15 3.47 2.26 10.91
CA ARG A 15 2.78 2.12 12.21
C ARG A 15 1.62 3.10 12.27
N GLY A 16 0.41 2.56 12.21
CA GLY A 16 -0.83 3.31 12.20
C GLY A 16 -1.36 3.63 10.81
N LEU A 17 -2.66 3.91 10.75
CA LEU A 17 -3.40 4.17 9.51
C LEU A 17 -3.10 5.57 8.93
N VAL A 18 -2.83 6.57 9.77
CA VAL A 18 -2.56 7.94 9.32
C VAL A 18 -1.32 8.03 8.41
N PRO A 19 -0.13 7.51 8.79
CA PRO A 19 1.01 7.48 7.87
C PRO A 19 0.76 6.60 6.64
N ALA A 20 -0.03 5.53 6.75
CA ALA A 20 -0.40 4.70 5.59
C ALA A 20 -1.20 5.48 4.55
N ILE A 21 -2.15 6.31 4.99
CA ILE A 21 -2.95 7.16 4.09
C ILE A 21 -2.07 8.20 3.41
N GLU A 22 -1.17 8.86 4.16
CA GLU A 22 -0.20 9.80 3.58
C GLU A 22 0.69 9.12 2.53
N ALA A 23 1.21 7.93 2.85
CA ALA A 23 2.01 7.15 1.90
C ALA A 23 1.22 6.85 0.62
N ALA A 24 -0.02 6.37 0.74
CA ALA A 24 -0.85 6.02 -0.41
C ALA A 24 -1.15 7.23 -1.31
N ASP A 25 -1.45 8.39 -0.72
CA ASP A 25 -1.71 9.64 -1.45
C ASP A 25 -0.43 10.11 -2.18
N ALA A 26 0.71 10.14 -1.48
CA ALA A 26 1.99 10.53 -2.07
C ALA A 26 2.43 9.58 -3.20
N MET A 27 2.29 8.26 -3.02
CA MET A 27 2.63 7.25 -4.05
C MET A 27 1.83 7.47 -5.34
N THR A 28 0.51 7.66 -5.23
CA THR A 28 -0.37 7.78 -6.39
C THR A 28 -0.27 9.14 -7.09
N LYS A 29 0.18 10.19 -6.39
CA LYS A 29 0.48 11.51 -6.98
C LYS A 29 1.85 11.57 -7.65
N ALA A 30 2.82 10.81 -7.17
CA ALA A 30 4.19 10.88 -7.65
C ALA A 30 4.41 10.19 -9.01
N ALA A 31 3.63 9.15 -9.32
CA ALA A 31 3.79 8.40 -10.56
C ALA A 31 2.51 7.67 -10.98
N GLU A 32 2.48 7.18 -12.22
CA GLU A 32 1.39 6.36 -12.74
C GLU A 32 1.42 4.95 -12.14
N VAL A 33 0.84 4.82 -10.94
CA VAL A 33 0.66 3.56 -10.23
C VAL A 33 -0.79 3.39 -9.82
N ARG A 34 -1.22 2.14 -9.70
CA ARG A 34 -2.51 1.75 -9.19
C ARG A 34 -2.37 1.28 -7.75
N LEU A 35 -3.07 1.92 -6.82
CA LEU A 35 -3.30 1.34 -5.50
C LEU A 35 -4.10 0.05 -5.65
N VAL A 36 -3.56 -1.07 -5.18
CA VAL A 36 -4.20 -2.39 -5.26
C VAL A 36 -4.57 -2.95 -3.90
N GLY A 37 -4.05 -2.40 -2.81
CA GLY A 37 -4.40 -2.88 -1.49
C GLY A 37 -3.98 -1.96 -0.36
N ARG A 38 -4.79 -1.96 0.69
CA ARG A 38 -4.43 -1.57 2.05
C ARG A 38 -4.67 -2.79 2.92
N GLN A 39 -3.70 -3.21 3.71
CA GLN A 39 -3.78 -4.42 4.54
C GLN A 39 -3.53 -4.07 6.00
N PHE A 40 -4.40 -4.52 6.89
CA PHE A 40 -4.16 -4.48 8.34
C PHE A 40 -3.54 -5.81 8.77
N VAL A 41 -2.26 -5.76 9.12
CA VAL A 41 -1.52 -6.96 9.56
C VAL A 41 -1.83 -7.28 11.03
N GLY A 42 -2.20 -6.26 11.81
CA GLY A 42 -2.36 -6.34 13.26
C GLY A 42 -1.20 -5.69 14.00
N GLY A 43 -1.33 -5.50 15.32
CA GLY A 43 -0.28 -4.85 16.12
C GLY A 43 0.00 -3.38 15.76
N GLY A 44 -0.94 -2.72 15.07
CA GLY A 44 -0.80 -1.35 14.59
C GLY A 44 -0.18 -1.22 13.20
N TYR A 45 0.23 -2.31 12.55
CA TYR A 45 0.83 -2.25 11.23
C TYR A 45 -0.19 -2.19 10.10
N VAL A 46 0.06 -1.28 9.15
CA VAL A 46 -0.75 -1.09 7.95
C VAL A 46 0.18 -1.09 6.74
N THR A 47 -0.11 -1.92 5.74
CA THR A 47 0.66 -2.02 4.51
C THR A 47 -0.15 -1.51 3.32
N ILE A 48 0.47 -0.63 2.53
CA ILE A 48 -0.02 -0.10 1.26
C ILE A 48 0.67 -0.81 0.11
N LEU A 49 -0.10 -1.25 -0.89
CA LEU A 49 0.39 -1.97 -2.05
C LEU A 49 -0.02 -1.26 -3.34
N VAL A 50 0.94 -1.00 -4.23
CA VAL A 50 0.71 -0.40 -5.54
C VAL A 50 1.29 -1.23 -6.67
N ARG A 51 0.66 -1.19 -7.86
CA ARG A 51 1.15 -1.82 -9.10
C ARG A 51 1.43 -0.79 -10.17
N GLY A 52 2.37 -1.07 -11.07
CA GLY A 52 2.73 -0.17 -12.16
C GLY A 52 3.98 -0.63 -12.89
N GLU A 53 4.44 0.17 -13.85
CA GLU A 53 5.73 -0.07 -14.51
C GLU A 53 6.87 0.12 -13.52
N THR A 54 7.98 -0.58 -13.70
CA THR A 54 9.09 -0.58 -12.73
C THR A 54 9.59 0.83 -12.41
N GLY A 55 9.69 1.71 -13.41
CA GLY A 55 10.08 3.11 -13.19
C GLY A 55 9.07 3.90 -12.35
N ALA A 56 7.78 3.75 -12.64
CA ALA A 56 6.71 4.41 -11.90
C ALA A 56 6.64 3.94 -10.45
N VAL A 57 6.77 2.63 -10.21
CA VAL A 57 6.79 2.05 -8.86
C VAL A 57 8.01 2.54 -8.05
N ASN A 58 9.19 2.67 -8.67
CA ASN A 58 10.37 3.25 -8.01
C ASN A 58 10.14 4.68 -7.55
N ALA A 59 9.55 5.52 -8.40
CA ALA A 59 9.25 6.91 -8.06
C ALA A 59 8.17 6.99 -6.96
N ALA A 60 7.10 6.20 -7.08
CA ALA A 60 6.01 6.16 -6.11
C ALA A 60 6.48 5.76 -4.71
N VAL A 61 7.25 4.66 -4.58
CA VAL A 61 7.72 4.17 -3.27
C VAL A 61 8.65 5.17 -2.59
N ARG A 62 9.57 5.81 -3.33
CA ARG A 62 10.45 6.84 -2.76
C ARG A 62 9.66 8.02 -2.21
N ALA A 63 8.74 8.56 -3.01
CA ALA A 63 7.91 9.69 -2.58
C ALA A 63 7.02 9.33 -1.38
N GLY A 64 6.41 8.14 -1.39
CA GLY A 64 5.57 7.68 -0.28
C GLY A 64 6.36 7.47 1.02
N ALA A 65 7.57 6.91 0.93
CA ALA A 65 8.42 6.70 2.09
C ALA A 65 8.82 8.05 2.73
N ASP A 66 9.30 9.00 1.93
CA ASP A 66 9.73 10.33 2.39
C ASP A 66 8.57 11.15 3.01
N ALA A 67 7.35 10.95 2.51
CA ALA A 67 6.14 11.62 3.00
C ALA A 67 5.68 11.06 4.35
N CYS A 68 5.57 9.74 4.48
CA CYS A 68 5.03 9.12 5.68
C CYS A 68 6.03 8.98 6.84
N GLU A 69 7.34 9.07 6.58
CA GLU A 69 8.38 8.92 7.62
C GLU A 69 8.18 9.86 8.83
N ARG A 70 7.66 11.07 8.59
CA ARG A 70 7.44 12.11 9.62
C ARG A 70 6.01 12.16 10.15
N VAL A 71 5.15 11.22 9.77
CA VAL A 71 3.72 11.21 10.12
C VAL A 71 3.44 10.11 11.15
N GLY A 72 2.86 10.47 12.29
CA GLY A 72 2.52 9.52 13.35
C GLY A 72 3.74 8.72 13.82
N ASP A 73 3.57 7.40 14.00
CA ASP A 73 4.65 6.48 14.35
C ASP A 73 5.52 6.05 13.14
N GLY A 74 5.28 6.67 11.99
CA GLY A 74 6.19 6.69 10.85
C GLY A 74 6.25 5.42 10.00
N LEU A 75 7.30 5.40 9.17
CA LEU A 75 7.64 4.32 8.25
C LEU A 75 8.22 3.11 8.99
N VAL A 76 7.77 1.91 8.62
CA VAL A 76 8.37 0.64 9.07
C VAL A 76 9.28 0.08 7.99
N ALA A 77 8.76 -0.03 6.76
CA ALA A 77 9.49 -0.56 5.63
C ALA A 77 8.96 0.02 4.31
N ALA A 78 9.86 0.16 3.33
CA ALA A 78 9.54 0.47 1.95
C ALA A 78 10.29 -0.51 1.05
N HIS A 79 9.60 -1.15 0.10
CA HIS A 79 10.20 -2.20 -0.73
C HIS A 79 9.57 -2.28 -2.13
N ILE A 80 10.35 -2.78 -3.09
CA ILE A 80 9.96 -2.92 -4.49
C ILE A 80 10.34 -4.31 -5.00
N ILE A 81 9.38 -4.96 -5.66
CA ILE A 81 9.62 -6.15 -6.46
C ILE A 81 9.31 -5.81 -7.91
N ALA A 82 10.34 -5.75 -8.76
CA ALA A 82 10.19 -5.32 -10.16
C ALA A 82 9.30 -6.27 -10.98
N ARG A 83 9.24 -7.55 -10.61
CA ARG A 83 8.36 -8.56 -11.19
C ARG A 83 8.08 -9.64 -10.16
N VAL A 84 6.84 -9.73 -9.70
CA VAL A 84 6.38 -10.75 -8.76
C VAL A 84 6.28 -12.10 -9.47
N HIS A 85 6.60 -13.19 -8.78
CA HIS A 85 6.42 -14.55 -9.31
C HIS A 85 4.92 -14.90 -9.36
N SER A 86 4.50 -15.67 -10.37
CA SER A 86 3.07 -16.00 -10.56
C SER A 86 2.42 -16.68 -9.35
N GLU A 87 3.15 -17.52 -8.63
CA GLU A 87 2.64 -18.16 -7.40
C GLU A 87 2.39 -17.15 -6.26
N VAL A 88 3.10 -16.02 -6.25
CA VAL A 88 2.94 -14.98 -5.21
C VAL A 88 1.78 -14.04 -5.55
N GLU A 89 1.40 -13.90 -6.82
CA GLU A 89 0.24 -13.09 -7.22
C GLU A 89 -1.06 -13.55 -6.53
N GLY A 90 -1.19 -14.84 -6.24
CA GLY A 90 -2.38 -15.41 -5.59
C GLY A 90 -2.63 -14.93 -4.15
N ILE A 91 -1.59 -14.39 -3.47
CA ILE A 91 -1.74 -13.81 -2.12
C ILE A 91 -1.86 -12.28 -2.14
N LEU A 92 -1.71 -11.64 -3.31
CA LEU A 92 -1.79 -10.19 -3.45
C LEU A 92 -3.23 -9.75 -3.79
N PRO A 93 -3.70 -8.62 -3.25
CA PRO A 93 -5.00 -8.08 -3.61
C PRO A 93 -5.00 -7.53 -5.04
N ALA A 94 -6.10 -7.72 -5.76
CA ALA A 94 -6.29 -7.20 -7.12
C ALA A 94 -6.86 -5.76 -7.15
N THR A 95 -7.59 -5.37 -6.10
CA THR A 95 -8.22 -4.05 -5.93
C THR A 95 -8.21 -3.66 -4.46
N PRO A 96 -8.10 -2.36 -4.13
CA PRO A 96 -8.31 -1.90 -2.77
C PRO A 96 -9.73 -2.31 -2.35
N ASP A 97 -9.85 -2.97 -1.21
CA ASP A 97 -11.15 -3.37 -0.70
C ASP A 97 -11.91 -2.13 -0.19
N SER A 98 -13.02 -1.79 -0.86
CA SER A 98 -13.90 -0.70 -0.44
C SER A 98 -14.72 -1.04 0.81
N SER A 99 -14.75 -2.32 1.21
CA SER A 99 -15.46 -2.79 2.40
C SER A 99 -14.62 -2.72 3.69
N GLY A 100 -13.41 -2.16 3.62
CA GLY A 100 -12.53 -2.05 4.80
C GLY A 100 -11.77 -3.34 5.10
N GLY A 101 -11.43 -4.14 4.08
CA GLY A 101 -10.71 -5.40 4.20
C GLY A 101 -9.56 -5.36 5.20
N GLY A 102 -9.72 -6.18 6.24
CA GLY A 102 -8.93 -6.23 7.47
C GLY A 102 -9.82 -6.02 8.69
N ARG A 103 -9.22 -5.90 9.89
CA ARG A 103 -9.97 -5.81 11.16
C ARG A 103 -10.89 -4.60 11.29
N ASP A 104 -11.09 -3.74 10.29
CA ASP A 104 -12.05 -2.64 10.38
C ASP A 104 -13.46 -3.15 10.74
N ALA A 105 -13.87 -4.31 10.19
CA ALA A 105 -15.14 -4.95 10.54
C ALA A 105 -15.14 -5.53 11.98
N GLU A 106 -14.00 -6.05 12.45
CA GLU A 106 -13.86 -6.70 13.76
C GLU A 106 -13.70 -5.69 14.91
N ILE A 107 -13.04 -4.56 14.65
CA ILE A 107 -12.87 -3.43 15.58
C ILE A 107 -14.21 -2.68 15.75
N THR A 108 -15.00 -2.56 14.68
CA THR A 108 -16.34 -1.96 14.74
C THR A 108 -17.35 -2.82 15.52
N MET A 109 -17.20 -4.16 15.51
CA MET A 109 -18.12 -5.07 16.20
C MET A 109 -17.82 -5.33 17.68
N THR A 110 -16.67 -4.88 18.20
CA THR A 110 -16.27 -5.12 19.60
C THR A 110 -16.39 -3.87 20.49
N GLN A 111 -16.92 -2.76 19.98
CA GLN A 111 -17.13 -1.52 20.76
C GLN A 111 -18.58 -0.99 20.66
N SER A 112 -19.56 -1.86 20.87
CA SER A 112 -20.95 -1.49 21.17
C SER A 112 -21.45 -2.21 22.42
#